data_AF-A0A932LIX0-F1
#
_entry.id   AF-A0A932LIX0-F1
#
_cell.length_a   1.000
_cell.length_b   1.000
_cell.length_c   1.000
_cell.angle_alpha   90.00
_cell.angle_beta   90.00
_cell.angle_gamma   90.00
#
_symmetry.space_group_name_H-M   'P 1'
#
loop_
_entity.id
_entity.type
_entity.pdbx_description
1 polymer ?
#
loop_
_entity_poly.entity_id
_entity_poly.type
_entity_poly.pdbx_seq_one_letter_code
_entity_poly.pdbx_strand_id
1 'polypeptide(L)'
;MQLEDYFEFDECDRIRVKGTRMAIEYVIDDYLQGTSPEEIVHSYHPAITLEQVFATLTYYLHNRAEIDAYRQRNEAAADAAYRAHLEEEPPEVVKRLRALRAAQQDGTRTEVV
;
A
#
# COMPACT_ATOMS: atom_id res chain seq x y z
N MET A 1 -24.58 -3.18 -15.55
CA MET A 1 -23.58 -3.51 -14.52
C MET A 1 -23.05 -2.20 -14.02
N GLN A 2 -23.09 -1.96 -12.71
CA GLN A 2 -22.51 -0.76 -12.11
C GLN A 2 -21.07 -1.11 -11.72
N LEU A 3 -20.10 -0.21 -11.97
CA LEU A 3 -18.69 -0.49 -11.65
C LEU A 3 -18.47 -0.59 -10.14
N GLU A 4 -19.30 0.13 -9.38
CA GLU A 4 -19.36 0.16 -7.93
C GLU A 4 -19.61 -1.23 -7.33
N ASP A 5 -20.22 -2.15 -8.08
CA ASP A 5 -20.48 -3.52 -7.64
C ASP A 5 -19.18 -4.33 -7.42
N TYR A 6 -18.05 -3.88 -7.97
CA TYR A 6 -16.72 -4.48 -7.82
C TYR A 6 -15.95 -3.97 -6.59
N PHE A 7 -16.48 -2.98 -5.86
CA PHE A 7 -15.77 -2.32 -4.77
C PHE A 7 -16.49 -2.42 -3.44
N GLU A 8 -15.70 -2.33 -2.37
CA GLU A 8 -16.16 -2.12 -1.00
C GLU A 8 -15.60 -0.78 -0.52
N PHE A 9 -16.47 0.04 0.07
CA PHE A 9 -16.12 1.34 0.65
C PHE A 9 -16.16 1.17 2.17
N ASP A 10 -15.04 1.41 2.84
CA ASP A 10 -14.95 1.28 4.30
C ASP A 10 -15.28 2.60 5.03
N GLU A 11 -15.43 2.52 6.37
CA GLU A 11 -15.75 3.67 7.23
C GLU A 11 -14.70 4.80 7.18
N CYS A 12 -13.50 4.48 6.69
CA CYS A 12 -12.40 5.42 6.54
C CYS A 12 -12.30 5.96 5.10
N ASP A 13 -13.39 5.91 4.33
CA ASP A 13 -13.47 6.33 2.92
C ASP A 13 -12.54 5.53 1.99
N ARG A 14 -12.00 4.37 2.42
CA ARG A 14 -11.08 3.60 1.58
C ARG A 14 -11.83 2.70 0.63
N ILE A 15 -11.32 2.60 -0.58
CA ILE A 15 -11.91 1.81 -1.65
C ILE A 15 -11.09 0.53 -1.84
N ARG A 16 -11.74 -0.62 -1.72
CA ARG A 16 -11.14 -1.94 -1.87
C ARG A 16 -11.80 -2.73 -2.98
N VAL A 17 -11.06 -3.62 -3.62
CA VAL A 17 -11.65 -4.62 -4.52
C VAL A 17 -12.49 -5.60 -3.70
N LYS A 18 -13.77 -5.73 -4.04
CA LYS A 18 -14.76 -6.50 -3.29
C LYS A 18 -14.35 -7.95 -3.08
N GLY A 19 -14.58 -8.46 -1.87
CA GLY A 19 -14.17 -9.80 -1.47
C GLY A 19 -12.66 -9.95 -1.22
N THR A 20 -11.91 -8.86 -1.19
CA THR A 20 -10.45 -8.87 -1.02
C THR A 20 -10.02 -7.78 -0.03
N ARG A 21 -8.78 -7.87 0.46
CA ARG A 21 -8.14 -6.79 1.22
C ARG A 21 -7.32 -5.85 0.34
N MET A 22 -7.40 -5.99 -0.98
CA MET A 22 -6.64 -5.19 -1.94
C MET A 22 -7.25 -3.80 -2.07
N ALA A 23 -6.45 -2.77 -1.79
CA ALA A 23 -6.82 -1.39 -2.06
C ALA A 23 -6.71 -1.14 -3.57
N ILE A 24 -7.59 -0.31 -4.13
CA ILE A 24 -7.57 -0.03 -5.58
C ILE A 24 -6.29 0.69 -6.03
N GLU A 25 -5.62 1.37 -5.10
CA GLU A 25 -4.39 2.12 -5.31
C GLU A 25 -3.28 1.22 -5.85
N TYR A 26 -3.15 -0.03 -5.39
CA TYR A 26 -2.13 -0.95 -5.91
C TYR A 26 -2.28 -1.21 -7.41
N VAL A 27 -3.52 -1.42 -7.88
CA VAL A 27 -3.80 -1.64 -9.30
C VAL A 27 -3.57 -0.36 -10.10
N ILE A 28 -3.97 0.80 -9.55
CA ILE A 28 -3.81 2.10 -10.20
C ILE A 28 -2.32 2.47 -10.30
N ASP A 29 -1.55 2.26 -9.24
CA ASP A 29 -0.12 2.59 -9.16
C ASP A 29 0.68 1.80 -10.20
N ASP A 30 0.47 0.49 -10.27
CA ASP A 30 1.16 -0.37 -11.25
C ASP A 30 0.78 0.03 -12.69
N TYR A 31 -0.50 0.30 -12.95
CA TYR A 31 -0.94 0.79 -14.25
C TYR A 31 -0.29 2.13 -14.64
N LEU A 32 -0.20 3.07 -13.70
CA LEU A 32 0.46 4.36 -13.93
C LEU A 32 1.98 4.24 -14.11
N GLN A 33 2.59 3.17 -13.60
CA GLN A 33 3.98 2.81 -13.86
C GLN A 33 4.19 2.09 -15.19
N GLY A 34 3.12 1.80 -15.94
CA GLY A 34 3.16 1.20 -17.27
C GLY A 34 3.02 -0.32 -17.28
N THR A 35 2.69 -0.95 -16.15
CA THR A 35 2.41 -2.39 -16.07
C THR A 35 1.08 -2.69 -16.78
N SER A 36 1.06 -3.76 -17.59
CA SER A 36 -0.17 -4.18 -18.28
C SER A 36 -1.18 -4.81 -17.31
N PRO A 37 -2.50 -4.75 -17.59
CA PRO A 37 -3.52 -5.40 -16.76
C PRO A 37 -3.27 -6.89 -16.51
N GLU A 38 -2.74 -7.60 -17.52
CA GLU A 38 -2.38 -9.01 -17.46
C GLU A 38 -1.20 -9.28 -16.51
N GLU A 39 -0.21 -8.39 -16.48
CA GLU A 39 0.91 -8.47 -15.53
C GLU A 39 0.45 -8.08 -14.11
N ILE A 40 -0.44 -7.09 -13.97
CA ILE A 40 -1.01 -6.69 -12.67
C ILE A 40 -1.74 -7.89 -12.03
N VAL A 41 -2.64 -8.55 -12.76
CA VAL A 41 -3.33 -9.73 -12.21
C VAL A 41 -2.35 -10.86 -11.88
N HIS A 42 -1.28 -11.03 -12.67
CA HIS A 42 -0.25 -12.04 -12.39
C HIS A 42 0.47 -11.77 -11.06
N SER A 43 0.82 -10.51 -10.78
CA SER A 43 1.47 -10.08 -9.54
C SER A 43 0.62 -10.32 -8.28
N TYR A 44 -0.71 -10.20 -8.40
CA TYR A 44 -1.64 -10.28 -7.27
C TYR A 44 -2.47 -11.56 -7.23
N HIS A 45 -2.26 -12.50 -8.15
CA HIS A 45 -2.99 -13.77 -8.17
C HIS A 45 -2.68 -14.60 -6.91
N PRO A 46 -3.68 -15.24 -6.28
CA PRO A 46 -5.09 -15.38 -6.67
C PRO A 46 -6.03 -14.34 -6.03
N ALA A 47 -5.49 -13.26 -5.45
CA ALA A 47 -6.29 -12.33 -4.66
C ALA A 47 -7.30 -11.54 -5.50
N ILE A 48 -6.96 -11.19 -6.74
CA ILE A 48 -7.83 -10.48 -7.67
C ILE A 48 -7.89 -11.17 -9.02
N THR A 49 -8.98 -10.94 -9.74
CA THR A 49 -9.22 -11.42 -11.11
C THR A 49 -8.89 -10.35 -12.14
N LEU A 50 -8.65 -10.76 -13.39
CA LEU A 50 -8.42 -9.84 -14.50
C LEU A 50 -9.63 -8.91 -14.73
N GLU A 51 -10.83 -9.43 -14.52
CA GLU A 51 -12.08 -8.66 -14.58
C GLU A 51 -12.11 -7.53 -13.53
N GLN A 52 -11.71 -7.82 -12.28
CA GLN A 52 -11.59 -6.82 -11.23
C GLN A 52 -10.51 -5.78 -11.52
N VAL A 53 -9.40 -6.17 -12.16
CA VAL A 53 -8.37 -5.23 -12.61
C VAL A 53 -8.97 -4.27 -13.64
N PHE A 54 -9.62 -4.77 -14.69
CA PHE A 54 -10.25 -3.91 -15.70
C PHE A 54 -11.37 -3.03 -15.12
N ALA A 55 -12.18 -3.54 -14.19
CA ALA A 55 -13.19 -2.75 -13.49
C ALA A 55 -12.54 -1.59 -12.71
N THR A 56 -11.44 -1.86 -11.99
CA THR A 56 -10.67 -0.85 -11.25
C THR A 56 -10.12 0.23 -12.16
N LEU A 57 -9.49 -0.17 -13.28
CA LEU A 57 -8.94 0.79 -14.24
C LEU A 57 -10.03 1.62 -14.91
N THR A 58 -11.17 1.02 -15.25
CA THR A 58 -12.30 1.74 -15.85
C THR A 58 -12.88 2.75 -14.87
N TYR A 59 -13.07 2.35 -13.61
CA TYR A 59 -13.56 3.22 -12.55
C TYR A 59 -12.61 4.40 -12.28
N TYR A 60 -11.30 4.11 -12.22
CA TYR A 60 -10.27 5.14 -12.09
C TYR A 60 -10.27 6.13 -13.26
N LEU A 61 -10.27 5.63 -14.50
CA LEU A 61 -10.23 6.50 -15.68
C LEU A 61 -11.49 7.35 -15.82
N HIS A 62 -12.66 6.81 -15.45
CA HIS A 62 -13.92 7.56 -15.45
C HIS A 62 -13.95 8.66 -14.37
N ASN A 63 -13.42 8.37 -13.19
CA ASN A 63 -13.47 9.26 -12.01
C ASN A 63 -12.10 9.86 -11.65
N ARG A 64 -11.21 10.05 -12.64
CA ARG A 64 -9.79 10.28 -12.41
C ARG A 64 -9.48 11.40 -11.42
N ALA A 65 -10.11 12.56 -11.59
CA ALA A 65 -9.88 13.72 -10.72
C ALA A 65 -10.28 13.45 -9.27
N GLU A 66 -11.39 12.74 -9.04
CA GLU A 66 -11.87 12.39 -7.72
C GLU A 66 -10.97 11.35 -7.04
N ILE A 67 -10.58 10.32 -7.78
CA ILE A 67 -9.72 9.24 -7.27
C ILE A 67 -8.30 9.71 -7.02
N ASP A 68 -7.75 10.58 -7.87
CA ASP A 68 -6.45 11.21 -7.61
C ASP A 68 -6.49 12.09 -6.36
N ALA A 69 -7.56 12.85 -6.14
CA ALA A 69 -7.74 13.62 -4.91
C ALA A 69 -7.88 12.73 -3.67
N TYR A 70 -8.61 11.61 -3.77
CA TYR A 70 -8.71 10.60 -2.72
C TYR A 70 -7.35 10.00 -2.37
N ARG A 71 -6.57 9.57 -3.38
CA ARG A 71 -5.22 9.01 -3.21
C ARG A 71 -4.29 9.99 -2.51
N GLN A 72 -4.29 11.26 -2.92
CA GLN A 72 -3.48 12.31 -2.28
C GLN A 72 -3.87 12.55 -0.81
N ARG A 73 -5.16 12.54 -0.48
CA ARG A 73 -5.61 12.66 0.93
C ARG A 73 -5.11 11.48 1.77
N ASN A 74 -5.19 10.27 1.24
CA ASN A 74 -4.74 9.07 1.92
C ASN A 74 -3.23 9.05 2.14
N GLU A 75 -2.46 9.41 1.13
CA GLU A 75 -1.00 9.51 1.23
C GLU A 75 -0.58 10.55 2.27
N ALA A 76 -1.18 11.74 2.24
CA ALA A 76 -0.92 12.78 3.22
C ALA A 76 -1.26 12.35 4.66
N ALA A 77 -2.37 11.63 4.85
CA ALA A 77 -2.76 11.10 6.15
C ALA A 77 -1.80 10.00 6.65
N ALA A 78 -1.36 9.10 5.76
CA ALA A 78 -0.38 8.07 6.08
C ALA A 78 0.97 8.67 6.47
N ASP A 79 1.44 9.67 5.72
CA ASP A 79 2.67 10.41 6.00
C ASP A 79 2.61 11.13 7.35
N ALA A 80 1.50 11.81 7.65
CA ALA A 80 1.31 12.48 8.92
C ALA A 80 1.33 11.49 10.10
N ALA A 81 0.62 10.36 9.96
CA ALA A 81 0.60 9.31 10.97
C ALA A 81 2.00 8.69 11.18
N TYR A 82 2.74 8.46 10.10
CA TYR A 82 4.11 7.95 10.18
C TYR A 82 5.05 8.93 10.89
N ARG A 83 4.99 10.22 10.57
CA ARG A 83 5.78 11.26 11.24
C ARG A 83 5.46 11.34 12.74
N ALA A 84 4.18 11.36 13.10
CA ALA A 84 3.77 11.35 14.50
C ALA A 84 4.33 10.14 15.26
N HIS A 85 4.28 8.95 14.65
CA HIS A 85 4.84 7.73 15.26
C HIS A 85 6.37 7.79 15.43
N LEU A 86 7.10 8.48 14.55
CA LEU A 86 8.54 8.66 14.69
C LEU A 86 8.92 9.65 15.80
N GLU A 87 8.05 10.62 16.09
CA GLU A 87 8.24 11.59 17.17
C GLU A 87 7.95 10.99 18.56
N GLU A 88 7.13 9.93 18.61
CA GLU A 88 6.87 9.18 19.83
C GLU A 88 8.15 8.50 20.36
N GLU A 89 8.30 8.47 21.69
CA GLU A 89 9.36 7.68 22.31
C GLU A 89 9.16 6.20 21.94
N PRO A 90 10.17 5.54 21.33
CA PRO A 90 10.05 4.14 20.96
C PRO A 90 9.89 3.29 22.23
N PRO A 91 9.06 2.24 22.23
CA PRO A 91 8.91 1.36 23.38
C PRO A 91 10.26 0.81 23.87
N GLU A 92 10.41 0.56 25.17
CA GLU A 92 11.66 0.07 25.76
C GLU A 92 12.17 -1.23 25.10
N VAL A 93 11.26 -2.10 24.65
CA VAL A 93 11.61 -3.30 23.87
C VAL A 93 12.30 -2.95 22.56
N VAL A 94 11.85 -1.90 21.86
CA VAL A 94 12.45 -1.42 20.61
C VAL A 94 13.81 -0.79 20.88
N LYS A 95 13.94 0.04 21.93
CA LYS A 95 15.24 0.61 22.36
C LYS A 95 16.25 -0.49 22.66
N ARG A 96 15.87 -1.52 23.42
CA ARG A 96 16.71 -2.68 23.74
C ARG A 96 17.13 -3.47 22.50
N LEU A 97 16.20 -3.77 21.59
CA LEU A 97 16.50 -4.49 20.35
C LEU A 97 17.44 -3.70 19.43
N ARG A 98 17.28 -2.37 19.35
CA ARG A 98 18.20 -1.49 18.60
C ARG A 98 19.62 -1.53 19.17
N ALA A 99 19.76 -1.46 20.51
CA ALA A 99 21.06 -1.55 21.17
C ALA A 99 21.76 -2.90 20.94
N LEU A 100 21.01 -4.02 20.98
CA LEU A 100 21.56 -5.35 20.71
C LEU A 100 22.05 -5.50 19.26
N ARG A 101 21.31 -4.95 18.28
CA ARG A 101 21.73 -4.98 16.87
C ARG A 101 23.01 -4.17 16.63
N ALA A 102 23.13 -2.98 17.24
CA ALA A 102 24.33 -2.16 17.13
C ALA A 102 25.57 -2.90 17.68
N ALA A 103 25.47 -3.51 18.85
CA ALA A 103 26.57 -4.27 19.46
C ALA A 103 27.01 -5.49 18.63
N GLN A 104 26.09 -6.15 17.92
CA GLN A 104 26.41 -7.29 17.04
C GLN A 104 27.14 -6.86 15.76
N GLN A 105 26.83 -5.68 15.21
CA GLN A 105 27.48 -5.16 14.01
C GLN A 105 28.93 -4.73 14.28
N ASP A 106 29.20 -4.21 15.47
CA ASP A 106 30.57 -3.85 15.88
C ASP A 106 31.44 -5.07 16.17
N GLY A 107 30.89 -6.13 16.79
CA GLY A 107 31.63 -7.37 17.06
C GLY A 107 32.02 -8.16 15.81
N THR A 108 31.28 -8.03 14.71
CA THR A 108 31.54 -8.78 13.46
C THR A 108 32.65 -8.13 12.62
N ARG A 109 33.04 -6.88 12.90
CA ARG A 109 34.08 -6.16 12.15
C ARG A 109 35.50 -6.37 12.69
N THR A 110 35.66 -7.01 13.85
CA THR A 110 36.96 -7.17 14.54
C THR A 110 37.67 -8.50 14.25
N GLU A 111 37.01 -9.50 13.65
CA GLU A 111 37.61 -10.84 13.40
C GLU A 111 38.13 -11.07 11.96
N VAL A 112 38.53 -10.03 11.22
CA VAL A 112 39.22 -10.19 9.92
C VAL A 112 40.53 -9.41 9.92
N VAL A 113 41.56 -9.97 10.56
CA VAL A 113 42.99 -9.64 10.33
C VAL A 113 43.80 -10.93 10.44
#